data_AF-A0A7Y8H7V7-F1
#
_entry.id   AF-A0A7Y8H7V7-F1
#
_cell.length_a   1.000
_cell.length_b   1.000
_cell.length_c   1.000
_cell.angle_alpha   90.00
_cell.angle_beta   90.00
_cell.angle_gamma   90.00
#
_symmetry.space_group_name_H-M   'P 1'
#
loop_
_entity.id
_entity.type
_entity.pdbx_description
1 polymer ?
#
loop_
_entity_poly.entity_id
_entity_poly.type
_entity_poly.pdbx_seq_one_letter_code
_entity_poly.pdbx_strand_id
1 'polypeptide(L)'
;MKIIFLTILCVLFFSGCFTTFETPEIKGIVLDAETGKPMEGAIVVVSWGRTYSGPGGQFGGKNFKELRLKTDNKGAFIIPSNKVTNWVPYPFGQGGSFAMAIFTHGYKVKKFIFNEPQEFQRPKYNEFEEQKENGTILFKLEEIKDPDT
;
A
#
# COMPACT_ATOMS: atom_id res chain seq x y z
N MET A 1 -32.01 -37.67 -2.85
CA MET A 1 -30.54 -37.61 -3.10
C MET A 1 -30.11 -36.42 -3.96
N LYS A 2 -30.69 -36.16 -5.15
CA LYS A 2 -30.31 -35.03 -6.02
C LYS A 2 -30.45 -33.63 -5.37
N ILE A 3 -31.51 -33.40 -4.60
CA ILE A 3 -31.74 -32.11 -3.91
C ILE A 3 -30.67 -31.87 -2.85
N ILE A 4 -30.35 -32.87 -2.03
CA ILE A 4 -29.32 -32.77 -0.97
C ILE A 4 -27.94 -32.48 -1.56
N PHE A 5 -27.58 -33.12 -2.68
CA PHE A 5 -26.32 -32.88 -3.37
C PHE A 5 -26.23 -31.45 -3.93
N LEU A 6 -27.33 -30.94 -4.49
CA LEU A 6 -27.41 -29.56 -4.98
C LEU A 6 -27.32 -28.53 -3.84
N THR A 7 -27.94 -28.81 -2.70
CA THR A 7 -27.87 -27.93 -1.53
C THR A 7 -26.46 -27.87 -0.94
N ILE A 8 -25.78 -29.02 -0.82
CA ILE A 8 -24.38 -29.08 -0.34
C ILE A 8 -23.45 -28.34 -1.31
N LEU A 9 -23.65 -28.51 -2.62
CA LEU A 9 -22.87 -27.79 -3.63
C LEU A 9 -23.09 -26.27 -3.53
N CYS A 10 -24.34 -25.81 -3.42
CA CYS A 10 -24.63 -24.39 -3.22
C CYS A 10 -23.98 -23.83 -1.94
N VAL A 11 -24.05 -24.53 -0.81
CA VAL A 11 -23.44 -24.08 0.45
C VAL A 11 -21.92 -23.95 0.34
N LEU A 12 -21.25 -24.86 -0.38
CA LEU A 12 -19.81 -24.77 -0.66
C LEU A 12 -19.43 -23.59 -1.58
N PHE A 13 -20.32 -23.18 -2.48
CA PHE A 13 -20.09 -21.99 -3.31
C PHE A 13 -20.37 -20.67 -2.57
N PHE A 14 -21.29 -20.67 -1.59
CA PHE A 14 -21.61 -19.49 -0.79
C PHE A 14 -20.74 -19.32 0.47
N SER A 15 -19.93 -20.32 0.85
CA SER A 15 -18.98 -20.22 1.97
C SER A 15 -17.68 -19.48 1.64
N GLY A 16 -17.60 -18.80 0.50
CA GLY A 16 -16.43 -18.03 0.12
C GLY A 16 -16.18 -16.89 1.11
N CYS A 17 -15.04 -16.94 1.81
CA CYS A 17 -14.64 -15.87 2.73
C CYS A 17 -14.21 -14.63 1.92
N PHE A 18 -14.70 -13.45 2.30
CA PHE A 18 -14.20 -12.18 1.77
C PHE A 18 -12.87 -11.84 2.41
N THR A 19 -11.94 -11.34 1.62
CA THR A 19 -10.63 -10.91 2.11
C THR A 19 -10.63 -9.40 2.38
N THR A 20 -9.96 -8.97 3.44
CA THR A 20 -9.80 -7.56 3.80
C THR A 20 -8.33 -7.20 3.91
N PHE A 21 -7.96 -6.03 3.42
CA PHE A 21 -6.62 -5.46 3.53
C PHE A 21 -6.70 -4.15 4.31
N GLU A 22 -5.92 -4.02 5.37
CA GLU A 22 -5.90 -2.83 6.23
C GLU A 22 -4.51 -2.19 6.21
N THR A 23 -4.48 -0.87 6.06
CA THR A 23 -3.30 -0.05 6.28
C THR A 23 -3.56 0.86 7.48
N PRO A 24 -2.66 0.92 8.46
CA PRO A 24 -2.82 1.86 9.58
C PRO A 24 -2.50 3.29 9.16
N GLU A 25 -2.62 4.22 10.10
CA GLU A 25 -2.19 5.60 9.91
C GLU A 25 -0.67 5.65 9.76
N ILE A 26 -0.19 6.39 8.75
CA ILE A 26 1.23 6.55 8.45
C ILE A 26 1.59 8.02 8.63
N LYS A 27 2.53 8.28 9.54
CA LYS A 27 3.14 9.60 9.74
C LYS A 27 4.53 9.58 9.14
N GLY A 28 4.83 10.56 8.30
CA GLY A 28 6.12 10.65 7.63
C GLY A 28 6.67 12.06 7.65
N ILE A 29 8.00 12.16 7.61
CA ILE A 29 8.74 13.39 7.36
C ILE A 29 9.63 13.16 6.14
N VAL A 30 9.55 14.04 5.16
CA VAL A 30 10.41 14.02 3.98
C VAL A 30 11.60 14.93 4.24
N LEU A 31 12.79 14.37 4.08
CA LEU A 31 14.07 15.03 4.30
C LEU A 31 14.91 14.97 3.03
N ASP A 32 15.69 16.00 2.80
CA ASP A 32 16.84 15.95 1.89
C ASP A 32 17.88 14.97 2.46
N ALA A 33 18.34 14.02 1.65
CA ALA A 33 19.28 12.98 2.07
C ALA A 33 20.69 13.53 2.39
N GLU A 34 21.13 14.61 1.76
CA GLU A 34 22.44 15.21 1.95
C GLU A 34 22.44 16.20 3.10
N THR A 35 21.45 17.11 3.13
CA THR A 35 21.41 18.19 4.13
C THR A 35 20.68 17.80 5.42
N GLY A 36 19.85 16.75 5.37
CA GLY A 36 18.98 16.34 6.48
C GLY A 36 17.85 17.33 6.77
N LYS A 37 17.66 18.36 5.93
CA LYS A 37 16.62 19.39 6.14
C LYS A 37 15.25 18.88 5.71
N PRO A 38 14.18 19.30 6.41
CA PRO A 38 12.81 18.98 6.00
C PRO A 38 12.45 19.63 4.67
N MET A 39 11.68 18.89 3.87
CA MET A 39 11.27 19.32 2.53
C MET A 39 9.80 19.72 2.52
N GLU A 40 9.52 21.02 2.49
CA GLU A 40 8.17 21.55 2.30
C GLU A 40 7.68 21.37 0.86
N GLY A 41 6.40 21.06 0.69
CA GLY A 41 5.75 20.96 -0.61
C GLY A 41 6.09 19.71 -1.44
N ALA A 42 6.84 18.75 -0.90
CA ALA A 42 7.03 17.45 -1.51
C ALA A 42 5.69 16.74 -1.69
N ILE A 43 5.50 16.09 -2.84
CA ILE A 43 4.27 15.40 -3.18
C ILE A 43 4.34 13.96 -2.70
N VAL A 44 3.34 13.54 -1.94
CA VAL A 44 3.14 12.16 -1.53
C VAL A 44 1.87 11.64 -2.20
N VAL A 45 2.01 10.65 -3.09
CA VAL A 45 0.89 9.97 -3.74
C VAL A 45 0.79 8.58 -3.19
N VAL A 46 -0.39 8.22 -2.70
CA VAL A 46 -0.68 6.88 -2.18
C VAL A 46 -1.90 6.31 -2.87
N SER A 47 -1.86 5.02 -3.17
CA SER A 47 -2.96 4.30 -3.80
C SER A 47 -3.18 2.95 -3.14
N TRP A 48 -4.45 2.62 -2.92
CA TRP A 48 -4.88 1.31 -2.49
C TRP A 48 -5.53 0.57 -3.65
N GLY A 49 -5.07 -0.64 -3.91
CA GLY A 49 -5.62 -1.55 -4.91
C GLY A 49 -6.32 -2.74 -4.26
N ARG A 50 -7.14 -3.44 -5.05
CA ARG A 50 -7.58 -4.80 -4.74
C ARG A 50 -6.68 -5.78 -5.48
N THR A 51 -6.46 -6.95 -4.91
CA THR A 51 -5.65 -8.01 -5.54
C THR A 51 -6.54 -9.19 -5.89
N TYR A 52 -6.32 -9.78 -7.06
CA TYR A 52 -7.08 -10.92 -7.56
C TYR A 52 -6.15 -12.07 -7.97
N SER A 53 -6.68 -13.28 -8.04
CA SER A 53 -6.01 -14.47 -8.58
C SER A 53 -6.82 -15.06 -9.72
N GLY A 54 -6.12 -15.57 -10.72
CA GLY A 54 -6.71 -16.33 -11.82
C GLY A 54 -5.72 -17.34 -12.42
N PRO A 55 -6.06 -17.96 -13.56
CA PRO A 55 -5.21 -18.96 -14.22
C PRO A 55 -3.79 -18.47 -14.58
N GLY A 56 -3.60 -17.14 -14.72
CA GLY A 56 -2.30 -16.51 -14.97
C GLY A 56 -1.54 -16.08 -13.70
N GLY A 57 -2.00 -16.46 -12.51
CA GLY A 57 -1.45 -16.03 -11.23
C GLY A 57 -2.17 -14.83 -10.62
N GLN A 58 -1.49 -14.14 -9.68
CA GLN A 58 -2.01 -12.94 -9.02
C GLN A 58 -1.87 -11.71 -9.91
N PHE A 59 -2.89 -10.85 -9.92
CA PHE A 59 -2.86 -9.58 -10.64
C PHE A 59 -3.56 -8.47 -9.85
N GLY A 60 -3.10 -7.23 -10.08
CA GLY A 60 -3.68 -6.04 -9.49
C GLY A 60 -5.01 -5.69 -10.14
N GLY A 61 -5.99 -5.38 -9.30
CA GLY A 61 -7.23 -4.73 -9.69
C GLY A 61 -7.08 -3.23 -9.92
N LYS A 62 -8.21 -2.58 -10.25
CA LYS A 62 -8.27 -1.11 -10.30
C LYS A 62 -7.97 -0.52 -8.91
N ASN A 63 -7.23 0.60 -8.89
CA ASN A 63 -7.07 1.42 -7.69
C ASN A 63 -8.46 1.79 -7.15
N PHE A 64 -8.70 1.41 -5.90
CA PHE A 64 -9.94 1.72 -5.19
C PHE A 64 -9.91 3.12 -4.60
N LYS A 65 -8.76 3.55 -4.08
CA LYS A 65 -8.57 4.86 -3.45
C LYS A 65 -7.20 5.40 -3.79
N GLU A 66 -7.13 6.71 -4.01
CA GLU A 66 -5.87 7.45 -4.18
C GLU A 66 -5.94 8.70 -3.30
N LEU A 67 -4.85 9.03 -2.63
CA LEU A 67 -4.67 10.33 -1.96
C LEU A 67 -3.40 10.98 -2.45
N ARG A 68 -3.47 12.30 -2.62
CA ARG A 68 -2.32 13.14 -2.96
C ARG A 68 -2.17 14.18 -1.87
N LEU A 69 -1.02 14.17 -1.22
CA LEU A 69 -0.69 15.04 -0.11
C LEU A 69 0.51 15.91 -0.49
N LYS A 70 0.59 17.07 0.14
CA LYS A 70 1.79 17.91 0.14
C LYS A 70 2.35 17.94 1.55
N THR A 71 3.66 17.87 1.68
CA THR A 71 4.31 18.05 2.98
C THR A 71 4.21 19.49 3.46
N ASP A 72 4.09 19.67 4.77
CA ASP A 72 4.08 20.98 5.42
C ASP A 72 5.48 21.58 5.55
N ASN A 73 5.60 22.73 6.23
CA ASN A 73 6.86 23.43 6.48
C ASN A 73 7.87 22.65 7.35
N LYS A 74 7.45 21.57 8.00
CA LYS A 74 8.31 20.63 8.73
C LYS A 74 8.61 19.39 7.89
N GLY A 75 8.24 19.38 6.62
CA GLY A 75 8.35 18.23 5.73
C GLY A 75 7.41 17.09 6.09
N ALA A 76 6.43 17.33 6.97
CA ALA A 76 5.59 16.28 7.53
C ALA A 76 4.33 16.02 6.69
N PHE A 77 3.84 14.78 6.74
CA PHE A 77 2.57 14.36 6.16
C PHE A 77 1.92 13.26 6.99
N ILE A 78 0.60 13.13 6.85
CA ILE A 78 -0.19 12.08 7.51
C ILE A 78 -1.08 11.41 6.46
N ILE A 79 -0.94 10.10 6.33
CA ILE A 79 -1.85 9.26 5.56
C ILE A 79 -2.80 8.58 6.55
N PRO A 80 -4.12 8.78 6.44
CA PRO A 80 -5.06 8.16 7.36
C PRO A 80 -5.10 6.64 7.18
N SER A 81 -5.48 5.93 8.24
CA SER A 81 -5.75 4.50 8.15
C SER A 81 -6.86 4.22 7.12
N ASN A 82 -6.79 3.04 6.51
CA ASN A 82 -7.71 2.67 5.45
C ASN A 82 -7.91 1.15 5.42
N LYS A 83 -9.17 0.74 5.21
CA LYS A 83 -9.57 -0.66 5.05
C LYS A 83 -10.15 -0.88 3.66
N VAL A 84 -9.69 -1.93 2.99
CA VAL A 84 -10.16 -2.36 1.68
C VAL A 84 -10.76 -3.75 1.81
N THR A 85 -12.06 -3.87 1.57
CA THR A 85 -12.72 -5.16 1.41
C THR A 85 -12.73 -5.56 -0.06
N ASN A 86 -12.30 -6.79 -0.33
CA ASN A 86 -12.47 -7.42 -1.63
C ASN A 86 -13.72 -8.31 -1.59
N TRP A 87 -14.75 -7.89 -2.33
CA TRP A 87 -16.04 -8.60 -2.43
C TRP A 87 -15.98 -9.79 -3.39
N VAL A 88 -14.83 -10.05 -4.01
CA VAL A 88 -14.60 -11.30 -4.73
C VAL A 88 -14.20 -12.36 -3.71
N PRO A 89 -14.90 -13.51 -3.65
CA PRO A 89 -14.57 -14.54 -2.68
C PRO A 89 -13.19 -15.18 -2.92
N TYR A 90 -12.57 -15.67 -1.86
CA TYR A 90 -11.40 -16.53 -1.96
C TYR A 90 -11.73 -17.82 -2.76
N PRO A 91 -10.83 -18.34 -3.63
CA PRO A 91 -9.45 -17.90 -3.84
C PRO A 91 -9.28 -16.78 -4.88
N PHE A 92 -10.35 -16.26 -5.48
CA PHE A 92 -10.22 -15.27 -6.56
C PHE A 92 -9.94 -13.86 -6.02
N GLY A 93 -10.49 -13.51 -4.85
CA GLY A 93 -10.10 -12.30 -4.10
C GLY A 93 -8.94 -12.59 -3.15
N GLN A 94 -7.92 -11.73 -3.17
CA GLN A 94 -6.65 -11.91 -2.44
C GLN A 94 -6.31 -10.68 -1.59
N GLY A 95 -7.30 -10.01 -1.01
CA GLY A 95 -7.12 -8.80 -0.23
C GLY A 95 -6.85 -7.58 -1.11
N GLY A 96 -5.75 -6.88 -0.83
CA GLY A 96 -5.42 -5.61 -1.46
C GLY A 96 -3.93 -5.32 -1.54
N SER A 97 -3.63 -4.14 -2.05
CA SER A 97 -2.28 -3.61 -2.20
C SER A 97 -2.24 -2.14 -1.79
N PHE A 98 -1.06 -1.69 -1.39
CA PHE A 98 -0.75 -0.30 -1.10
C PHE A 98 0.49 0.07 -1.89
N ALA A 99 0.43 1.21 -2.57
CA ALA A 99 1.59 1.82 -3.19
C ALA A 99 1.71 3.28 -2.76
N MET A 100 2.94 3.73 -2.54
CA MET A 100 3.27 5.10 -2.20
C MET A 100 4.43 5.57 -3.08
N ALA A 101 4.35 6.79 -3.56
CA ALA A 101 5.44 7.49 -4.21
C ALA A 101 5.60 8.87 -3.59
N ILE A 102 6.85 9.22 -3.28
CA ILE A 102 7.24 10.53 -2.77
C ILE A 102 8.16 11.16 -3.80
N PHE A 103 7.85 12.39 -4.20
CA PHE A 103 8.65 13.11 -5.18
C PHE A 103 8.57 14.62 -5.01
N THR A 104 9.64 15.27 -5.44
CA THR A 104 9.77 16.73 -5.51
C THR A 104 10.72 17.08 -6.65
N HIS A 105 10.66 18.31 -7.14
CA HIS A 105 11.46 18.73 -8.29
C HIS A 105 12.96 18.68 -7.97
N GLY A 106 13.75 18.10 -8.87
CA GLY A 106 15.21 17.95 -8.68
C GLY A 106 15.64 16.70 -7.89
N TYR A 107 14.71 15.87 -7.42
CA TYR A 107 15.03 14.70 -6.58
C TYR A 107 14.54 13.40 -7.21
N LYS A 108 15.21 12.30 -6.91
CA LYS A 108 14.80 10.95 -7.31
C LYS A 108 13.48 10.58 -6.61
N VAL A 109 12.58 9.96 -7.38
CA VAL A 109 11.31 9.45 -6.84
C VAL A 109 11.59 8.28 -5.91
N LYS A 110 11.06 8.34 -4.68
CA LYS A 110 11.09 7.21 -3.75
C LYS A 110 9.75 6.48 -3.78
N LYS A 111 9.78 5.17 -4.07
CA LYS A 111 8.57 4.34 -4.21
C LYS A 111 8.56 3.23 -3.17
N PHE A 112 7.38 2.93 -2.63
CA PHE A 112 7.11 1.84 -1.72
C PHE A 112 5.87 1.10 -2.21
N ILE A 113 5.95 -0.23 -2.27
CA ILE A 113 4.82 -1.06 -2.67
C ILE A 113 4.73 -2.22 -1.68
N PHE A 114 3.56 -2.37 -1.08
CA PHE A 114 3.23 -3.50 -0.21
C PHE A 114 2.04 -4.21 -0.82
N ASN A 115 2.22 -5.50 -1.05
CA ASN A 115 1.12 -6.42 -1.32
C ASN A 115 0.96 -7.27 -0.07
N GLU A 116 -0.27 -7.68 0.24
CA GLU A 116 -0.49 -8.78 1.18
C GLU A 116 -0.03 -10.07 0.48
N PRO A 117 1.08 -10.73 0.89
CA PRO A 117 1.46 -12.00 0.30
C PRO A 117 0.47 -13.10 0.71
N GLN A 118 0.41 -14.18 -0.07
CA GLN A 118 -0.45 -15.36 0.18
C GLN A 118 -0.30 -15.97 1.59
N GLU A 119 0.80 -15.68 2.27
CA GLU A 119 0.96 -15.99 3.69
C GLU A 119 0.37 -14.85 4.53
N PHE A 120 -0.87 -15.06 4.99
CA PHE A 120 -1.67 -14.25 5.92
C PHE A 120 -0.97 -13.89 7.27
N GLN A 121 0.36 -13.97 7.38
CA GLN A 121 1.06 -13.84 8.66
C GLN A 121 2.14 -12.76 8.73
N ARG A 122 2.59 -12.13 7.64
CA ARG A 122 3.48 -10.95 7.75
C ARG A 122 3.24 -9.95 6.62
N PRO A 123 2.42 -8.91 6.81
CA PRO A 123 2.46 -7.80 5.90
C PRO A 123 3.88 -7.23 5.91
N LYS A 124 4.45 -6.93 4.73
CA LYS A 124 5.68 -6.14 4.58
C LYS A 124 5.62 -4.78 5.30
N TYR A 125 4.44 -4.42 5.80
CA TYR A 125 4.24 -3.39 6.81
C TYR A 125 5.20 -3.47 8.01
N ASN A 126 5.66 -4.66 8.43
CA ASN A 126 6.64 -4.75 9.53
C ASN A 126 7.99 -4.12 9.17
N GLU A 127 8.45 -4.23 7.93
CA GLU A 127 9.67 -3.54 7.45
C GLU A 127 9.49 -2.01 7.48
N PHE A 128 8.25 -1.55 7.34
CA PHE A 128 7.86 -0.14 7.43
C PHE A 128 7.72 0.34 8.88
N GLU A 129 7.31 -0.55 9.80
CA GLU A 129 7.31 -0.32 11.25
C GLU A 129 8.72 -0.26 11.84
N GLU A 130 9.64 -1.11 11.36
CA GLU A 130 11.04 -1.12 11.79
C GLU A 130 11.77 0.20 11.47
N GLN A 131 11.29 0.96 10.49
CA GLN A 131 11.84 2.27 10.11
C GLN A 131 11.22 3.45 10.88
N LYS A 132 10.35 3.20 11.87
CA LYS A 132 9.76 4.27 12.69
C LYS A 132 10.71 4.71 13.78
N GLU A 133 11.01 6.00 13.80
CA GLU A 133 11.56 6.69 14.96
C GLU A 133 10.44 7.46 15.64
N ASN A 134 10.12 7.13 16.89
CA ASN A 134 9.03 7.76 17.67
C ASN A 134 7.67 7.77 16.93
N GLY A 135 7.35 6.71 16.20
CA GLY A 135 6.09 6.58 15.45
C GLY A 135 6.03 7.35 14.14
N THR A 136 7.15 7.95 13.71
CA THR A 136 7.27 8.71 12.45
C THR A 136 8.35 8.11 11.57
N ILE A 137 8.08 8.06 10.26
CA ILE A 137 9.02 7.48 9.29
C ILE A 137 9.78 8.60 8.59
N LEU A 138 11.10 8.47 8.50
CA LEU A 138 11.96 9.44 7.85
C LEU A 138 12.23 9.04 6.39
N PHE A 139 11.71 9.82 5.46
CA PHE A 139 11.88 9.60 4.03
C PHE A 139 12.97 10.52 3.48
N LYS A 140 14.18 10.00 3.39
CA LYS A 140 15.30 10.69 2.74
C LYS A 140 15.19 10.60 1.22
N LEU A 141 15.15 11.74 0.54
CA LEU A 141 15.18 11.87 -0.92
C LEU A 141 16.57 12.28 -1.40
N GLU A 142 17.06 11.61 -2.43
CA GLU A 142 18.34 11.93 -3.05
C GLU A 142 18.15 12.93 -4.18
N GLU A 143 18.98 13.96 -4.23
CA GLU A 143 19.03 14.88 -5.36
C GLU A 143 19.47 14.14 -6.63
N ILE A 144 18.93 14.56 -7.78
CA ILE A 144 19.37 14.07 -9.07
C ILE A 144 20.68 14.79 -9.39
N LYS A 145 21.80 14.08 -9.24
CA LYS A 145 23.10 14.56 -9.73
C LYS A 145 23.13 14.42 -11.24
N ASP A 146 23.44 15.52 -11.92
CA ASP A 146 23.71 15.49 -13.35
C ASP A 146 24.99 14.66 -13.55
N PRO A 147 25.01 13.63 -14.42
CA PRO A 147 26.22 12.85 -14.67
C PRO A 147 27.41 13.68 -15.18
N ASP A 148 27.18 14.91 -15.63
CA ASP A 148 28.18 15.80 -16.23
C ASP A 148 28.70 16.92 -15.28
N THR A 149 28.37 16.88 -13.99
CA THR A 149 28.96 17.72 -12.92
C THR A 149 29.76 16.89 -11.91
#